data_AF-A0A0M0KFJ7-F1
#
_entry.id   AF-A0A0M0KFJ7-F1
#
_cell.length_a   1.000
_cell.length_b   1.000
_cell.length_c   1.000
_cell.angle_alpha   90.00
_cell.angle_beta   90.00
_cell.angle_gamma   90.00
#
_symmetry.space_group_name_H-M   'P 1'
#
loop_
_entity.id
_entity.type
_entity.pdbx_description
1 polymer ?
#
loop_
_entity_poly.entity_id
_entity_poly.type
_entity_poly.pdbx_seq_one_letter_code
_entity_poly.pdbx_strand_id
1 'polypeptide(L)'
;MIVPEEFNEKWDVSKDGPLIKCNADDLMSTNFSDNVKTFLTVGGLPESPPPYLEFTSLKSCIRPITSVFNLSEAFRKYWLLGSTSAGDTICIVEKQEHIVVLYHSDRDQEVFINSSINQFAECLLAYVKMIDKAIELNGEDAFIDHDIPESVISWLKETLRSIDATCIEEEGFWLTEIENLCESRGHFI
;
A
#
# COMPACT_ATOMS: atom_id res chain seq x y z
N MET A 1 12.72 -9.47 -0.91
CA MET A 1 11.59 -9.03 -0.10
C MET A 1 12.15 -8.54 1.21
N ILE A 2 11.89 -7.28 1.53
CA ILE A 2 12.31 -6.63 2.77
C ILE A 2 11.81 -7.40 4.01
N VAL A 3 12.62 -7.48 5.06
CA VAL A 3 12.20 -8.03 6.37
C VAL A 3 11.66 -6.91 7.28
N PRO A 4 10.83 -7.21 8.29
CA PRO A 4 10.16 -6.19 9.10
C PRO A 4 11.12 -5.20 9.78
N GLU A 5 12.25 -5.68 10.31
CA GLU A 5 13.26 -4.85 10.96
C GLU A 5 13.95 -3.92 9.96
N GLU A 6 14.28 -4.43 8.78
CA GLU A 6 14.87 -3.64 7.70
C GLU A 6 13.90 -2.57 7.18
N PHE A 7 12.60 -2.87 7.14
CA PHE A 7 11.57 -1.88 6.82
C PHE A 7 11.52 -0.76 7.87
N ASN A 8 11.55 -1.10 9.15
CA ASN A 8 11.59 -0.11 10.24
C ASN A 8 12.83 0.80 10.17
N GLU A 9 13.99 0.26 9.78
CA GLU A 9 15.22 1.04 9.63
C GLU A 9 15.18 2.00 8.45
N LYS A 10 14.47 1.63 7.37
CA LYS A 10 14.38 2.40 6.13
C LYS A 10 13.23 3.42 6.13
N TRP A 11 12.17 3.19 6.89
CA TRP A 11 11.03 4.09 6.97
C TRP A 11 11.34 5.29 7.87
N ASP A 12 11.30 6.51 7.33
CA ASP A 12 11.57 7.71 8.11
C ASP A 12 10.32 8.14 8.87
N VAL A 13 10.17 7.69 10.12
CA VAL A 13 9.00 8.03 10.95
C VAL A 13 8.82 9.53 11.21
N SER A 14 9.89 10.32 11.08
CA SER A 14 9.83 11.77 11.33
C SER A 14 9.29 12.52 10.13
N LYS A 15 9.54 12.00 8.92
CA LYS A 15 9.14 12.59 7.65
C LYS A 15 7.85 11.96 7.10
N ASP A 16 7.81 10.63 7.07
CA ASP A 16 6.78 9.82 6.39
C ASP A 16 5.69 9.32 7.35
N GLY A 17 5.82 9.62 8.65
CA GLY A 17 4.81 9.34 9.67
C GLY A 17 5.00 8.00 10.40
N PRO A 18 4.22 7.78 11.49
CA PRO A 18 4.43 6.66 12.40
C PRO A 18 4.01 5.32 11.80
N LEU A 19 4.62 4.24 12.30
CA LEU A 19 4.26 2.87 11.97
C LEU A 19 3.26 2.31 13.00
N ILE A 20 2.15 1.77 12.50
CA ILE A 20 1.10 1.13 13.30
C ILE A 20 1.34 -0.37 13.32
N LYS A 21 1.46 -0.93 14.52
CA LYS A 21 1.70 -2.35 14.76
C LYS A 21 0.48 -3.00 15.40
N CYS A 22 0.21 -4.24 15.01
CA CYS A 22 -0.80 -5.09 15.63
C CYS A 22 -0.28 -5.70 16.92
N ASN A 23 -1.18 -5.97 17.88
CA ASN A 23 -0.84 -6.82 19.00
C ASN A 23 -0.72 -8.28 18.53
N ALA A 24 0.32 -8.98 18.99
CA ALA A 24 0.54 -10.39 18.66
C ALA A 24 -0.64 -11.27 19.09
N ASP A 25 -1.25 -10.98 20.25
CA ASP A 25 -2.37 -11.77 20.79
C ASP A 25 -3.59 -11.73 19.86
N ASP A 26 -3.84 -10.59 19.20
CA ASP A 26 -4.96 -10.43 18.27
C ASP A 26 -4.76 -11.22 16.97
N LEU A 27 -3.50 -11.54 16.63
CA LEU A 27 -3.15 -12.30 15.44
C LEU A 27 -3.05 -13.81 15.68
N MET A 28 -2.94 -14.25 16.93
CA MET A 28 -2.82 -15.67 17.28
C MET A 28 -3.98 -16.52 16.76
N SER A 29 -5.19 -15.96 16.75
CA SER A 29 -6.40 -16.64 16.26
C SER A 29 -6.56 -16.63 14.74
N THR A 30 -5.67 -15.96 14.01
CA THR A 30 -5.75 -15.84 12.55
C THR A 30 -5.00 -16.99 11.86
N ASN A 31 -5.45 -17.36 10.66
CA ASN A 31 -4.80 -18.38 9.83
C ASN A 31 -3.66 -17.83 8.96
N PHE A 32 -3.22 -16.59 9.21
CA PHE A 32 -2.09 -16.01 8.49
C PHE A 32 -0.77 -16.70 8.84
N SER A 33 0.15 -16.65 7.89
CA SER A 33 1.51 -17.14 8.01
C SER A 33 2.28 -16.39 9.09
N ASP A 34 3.33 -17.04 9.61
CA ASP A 34 4.25 -16.40 10.55
C ASP A 34 4.89 -15.14 9.96
N ASN A 35 5.09 -15.12 8.64
CA ASN A 35 5.62 -13.95 7.94
C ASN A 35 4.67 -12.75 8.04
N VAL A 36 3.38 -12.91 7.69
CA VAL A 36 2.39 -11.83 7.82
C VAL A 36 2.25 -11.38 9.27
N LYS A 37 2.17 -12.34 10.21
CA LYS A 37 2.05 -12.03 11.63
C LYS A 37 3.25 -11.25 12.15
N THR A 38 4.46 -11.67 11.77
CA THR A 38 5.70 -10.98 12.15
C THR A 38 5.75 -9.58 11.54
N PHE A 39 5.37 -9.45 10.26
CA PHE A 39 5.35 -8.12 9.62
C PHE A 39 4.38 -7.18 10.31
N LEU A 40 3.15 -7.61 10.62
CA LEU A 40 2.16 -6.77 11.29
C LEU A 40 2.50 -6.43 12.74
N THR A 41 3.24 -7.29 13.45
CA THR A 41 3.62 -7.08 14.86
C THR A 41 4.94 -6.33 15.03
N VAL A 42 5.93 -6.61 14.18
CA VAL A 42 7.29 -6.06 14.30
C VAL A 42 7.48 -4.88 13.37
N GLY A 43 7.12 -5.00 12.10
CA GLY A 43 7.24 -3.93 11.10
C GLY A 43 6.13 -2.90 11.27
N GLY A 44 4.88 -3.38 11.25
CA GLY A 44 3.70 -2.54 11.13
C GLY A 44 3.55 -1.98 9.72
N LEU A 45 2.52 -1.18 9.54
CA LEU A 45 2.31 -0.37 8.33
C LEU A 45 2.23 1.10 8.70
N PRO A 46 2.70 2.01 7.84
CA PRO A 46 2.63 3.44 8.10
C PRO A 46 1.18 3.93 8.22
N GLU A 47 0.94 4.91 9.08
CA GLU A 47 -0.41 5.39 9.38
C GLU A 47 -1.14 5.94 8.15
N SER A 48 -0.45 6.77 7.36
CA SER A 48 -1.02 7.42 6.18
C SER A 48 0.02 7.63 5.07
N PRO A 49 0.58 6.56 4.46
CA PRO A 49 1.61 6.72 3.44
C PRO A 49 1.02 7.22 2.11
N PRO A 50 1.84 7.85 1.25
CA PRO A 50 1.46 8.04 -0.14
C PRO A 50 1.34 6.69 -0.88
N PRO A 51 0.49 6.59 -1.93
CA PRO A 51 -0.44 7.62 -2.40
C PRO A 51 -1.79 7.58 -1.67
N TYR A 52 -1.96 8.49 -0.69
CA TYR A 52 -3.20 8.70 0.05
C TYR A 52 -3.85 7.41 0.61
N LEU A 53 -3.03 6.51 1.15
CA LEU A 53 -3.50 5.30 1.83
C LEU A 53 -3.62 5.59 3.33
N GLU A 54 -4.50 4.86 4.02
CA GLU A 54 -4.71 5.01 5.46
C GLU A 54 -4.81 3.64 6.15
N PHE A 55 -3.98 3.41 7.17
CA PHE A 55 -3.91 2.14 7.92
C PHE A 55 -4.24 2.30 9.40
N THR A 56 -4.90 3.39 9.78
CA THR A 56 -5.35 3.67 11.15
C THR A 56 -6.20 2.54 11.74
N SER A 57 -6.95 1.81 10.91
CA SER A 57 -7.74 0.62 11.27
C SER A 57 -6.93 -0.46 11.98
N LEU A 58 -5.63 -0.58 11.70
CA LEU A 58 -4.72 -1.55 12.34
C LEU A 58 -4.52 -1.30 13.84
N LYS A 59 -4.85 -0.10 14.36
CA LYS A 59 -4.87 0.15 15.82
C LYS A 59 -5.82 -0.79 16.55
N SER A 60 -6.84 -1.30 15.85
CA SER A 60 -7.79 -2.29 16.36
C SER A 60 -7.50 -3.73 15.92
N CYS A 61 -6.31 -3.94 15.34
CA CYS A 61 -5.82 -5.12 14.62
C CYS A 61 -6.69 -5.52 13.41
N ILE A 62 -6.19 -6.44 12.59
CA ILE A 62 -6.88 -6.93 11.39
C ILE A 62 -8.16 -7.69 11.75
N ARG A 63 -9.21 -7.51 10.96
CA ARG A 63 -10.52 -8.16 11.15
C ARG A 63 -11.11 -8.57 9.81
N PRO A 64 -11.93 -9.62 9.73
CA PRO A 64 -12.66 -9.94 8.50
C PRO A 64 -13.56 -8.77 8.11
N ILE A 65 -13.56 -8.35 6.85
CA ILE A 65 -14.36 -7.19 6.41
C ILE A 65 -15.87 -7.44 6.57
N THR A 66 -16.29 -8.70 6.53
CA THR A 66 -17.69 -9.11 6.79
C THR A 66 -18.15 -8.74 8.20
N SER A 67 -17.24 -8.76 9.18
CA SER A 67 -17.54 -8.35 10.56
C SER A 67 -17.62 -6.84 10.74
N VAL A 68 -16.98 -6.07 9.85
CA VAL A 68 -16.91 -4.60 9.90
C VAL A 68 -18.09 -3.98 9.14
N PHE A 69 -18.37 -4.48 7.94
CA PHE A 69 -19.34 -3.88 7.00
C PHE A 69 -20.64 -4.69 6.82
N ASN A 70 -20.82 -5.78 7.59
CA ASN A 70 -21.98 -6.68 7.50
C ASN A 70 -22.23 -7.21 6.07
N LEU A 71 -21.15 -7.61 5.39
CA LEU A 71 -21.14 -8.10 4.02
C LEU A 71 -21.47 -9.60 3.91
N SER A 72 -21.79 -10.03 2.69
CA SER A 72 -22.10 -11.44 2.39
C SER A 72 -20.90 -12.38 2.59
N GLU A 73 -21.16 -13.69 2.68
CA GLU A 73 -20.12 -14.72 2.83
C GLU A 73 -19.08 -14.74 1.71
N ALA A 74 -19.38 -14.20 0.53
CA ALA A 74 -18.42 -14.09 -0.57
C ALA A 74 -17.17 -13.29 -0.20
N PHE A 75 -17.30 -12.37 0.76
CA PHE A 75 -16.22 -11.50 1.23
C PHE A 75 -15.45 -12.06 2.43
N ARG A 76 -15.76 -13.27 2.88
CA ARG A 76 -15.15 -13.86 4.09
C ARG A 76 -13.63 -14.04 4.00
N LYS A 77 -13.10 -14.14 2.77
CA LYS A 77 -11.65 -14.26 2.53
C LYS A 77 -10.88 -12.96 2.76
N TYR A 78 -11.54 -11.80 2.83
CA TYR A 78 -10.84 -10.52 2.94
C TYR A 78 -10.76 -10.04 4.40
N TRP A 79 -9.57 -9.59 4.78
CA TRP A 79 -9.30 -9.02 6.09
C TRP A 79 -8.85 -7.57 5.94
N LEU A 80 -9.49 -6.68 6.71
CA LEU A 80 -9.24 -5.25 6.68
C LEU A 80 -7.80 -4.94 7.10
N LEU A 81 -7.07 -4.25 6.21
CA LEU A 81 -5.82 -3.59 6.53
C LEU A 81 -6.01 -2.08 6.69
N GLY A 82 -6.73 -1.47 5.76
CA GLY A 82 -6.84 -0.02 5.69
C GLY A 82 -7.82 0.44 4.62
N SER A 83 -7.66 1.67 4.17
CA SER A 83 -8.47 2.24 3.10
C SER A 83 -7.68 3.21 2.23
N THR A 84 -8.20 3.49 1.03
CA THR A 84 -7.78 4.65 0.24
C THR A 84 -8.45 5.91 0.76
N SER A 85 -8.00 7.09 0.32
CA SER A 85 -8.66 8.38 0.62
C SER A 85 -10.08 8.51 0.06
N ALA A 86 -10.42 7.74 -0.98
CA ALA A 86 -11.78 7.64 -1.51
C ALA A 86 -12.69 6.75 -0.62
N GLY A 87 -12.11 6.08 0.37
CA GLY A 87 -12.81 5.16 1.28
C GLY A 87 -12.88 3.72 0.76
N ASP A 88 -12.10 3.36 -0.27
CA ASP A 88 -12.03 1.98 -0.77
C ASP A 88 -11.27 1.09 0.18
N THR A 89 -11.69 -0.17 0.30
CA THR A 89 -11.19 -1.05 1.36
C THR A 89 -9.91 -1.76 0.92
N ILE A 90 -8.80 -1.54 1.63
CA ILE A 90 -7.55 -2.28 1.43
C ILE A 90 -7.55 -3.51 2.32
N CYS A 91 -7.33 -4.67 1.71
CA CYS A 91 -7.44 -5.97 2.35
C CYS A 91 -6.20 -6.83 2.15
N ILE A 92 -6.00 -7.76 3.08
CA ILE A 92 -5.22 -8.97 2.85
C ILE A 92 -6.16 -10.15 2.57
N VAL A 93 -5.89 -10.91 1.51
CA VAL A 93 -6.69 -12.09 1.12
C VAL A 93 -6.20 -13.31 1.90
N GLU A 94 -7.08 -13.96 2.64
CA GLU A 94 -6.77 -15.16 3.44
C GLU A 94 -6.17 -16.27 2.54
N LYS A 95 -5.16 -16.98 3.07
CA LYS A 95 -4.38 -18.04 2.39
C LYS A 95 -3.44 -17.57 1.28
N GLN A 96 -3.89 -16.71 0.37
CA GLN A 96 -3.01 -16.15 -0.67
C GLN A 96 -2.06 -15.09 -0.09
N GLU A 97 -2.53 -14.34 0.91
CA GLU A 97 -1.82 -13.23 1.56
C GLU A 97 -1.44 -12.09 0.63
N HIS A 98 -2.14 -12.01 -0.51
CA HIS A 98 -2.08 -10.88 -1.43
C HIS A 98 -2.75 -9.65 -0.80
N ILE A 99 -2.22 -8.48 -1.14
CA ILE A 99 -2.79 -7.19 -0.80
C ILE A 99 -3.63 -6.72 -1.99
N VAL A 100 -4.88 -6.35 -1.73
CA VAL A 100 -5.85 -5.91 -2.74
C VAL A 100 -6.64 -4.70 -2.24
N VAL A 101 -7.21 -3.93 -3.16
CA VAL A 101 -8.25 -2.94 -2.87
C VAL A 101 -9.58 -3.41 -3.43
N LEU A 102 -10.67 -3.17 -2.68
CA LEU A 102 -12.04 -3.35 -3.14
C LEU A 102 -12.64 -1.98 -3.44
N TYR A 103 -12.84 -1.66 -4.71
CA TYR A 103 -13.42 -0.39 -5.15
C TYR A 103 -14.94 -0.40 -4.97
N HIS A 104 -15.45 0.37 -4.00
CA HIS A 104 -16.89 0.38 -3.69
C HIS A 104 -17.73 0.96 -4.84
N SER A 105 -17.16 1.90 -5.58
CA SER A 105 -17.82 2.56 -6.71
C SER A 105 -18.07 1.62 -7.90
N ASP A 106 -17.31 0.52 -8.01
CA ASP A 106 -17.41 -0.44 -9.10
C ASP A 106 -17.77 -1.86 -8.61
N ARG A 107 -18.84 -1.96 -7.81
CA ARG A 107 -19.41 -3.23 -7.33
C ARG A 107 -18.41 -4.10 -6.56
N ASP A 108 -17.56 -3.46 -5.77
CA ASP A 108 -16.50 -4.12 -4.99
C ASP A 108 -15.49 -4.87 -5.88
N GLN A 109 -15.16 -4.30 -7.05
CA GLN A 109 -14.10 -4.83 -7.91
C GLN A 109 -12.81 -5.00 -7.12
N GLU A 110 -12.29 -6.23 -7.10
CA GLU A 110 -10.98 -6.56 -6.52
C GLU A 110 -9.89 -6.12 -7.49
N VAL A 111 -9.06 -5.18 -7.05
CA VAL A 111 -7.86 -4.74 -7.76
C VAL A 111 -6.62 -5.13 -6.98
N PHE A 112 -5.69 -5.76 -7.68
CA PHE A 112 -4.44 -6.25 -7.10
C PHE A 112 -3.50 -5.10 -6.73
N ILE A 113 -2.90 -5.16 -5.54
CA ILE A 113 -1.85 -4.24 -5.11
C ILE A 113 -0.51 -4.95 -5.10
N ASN A 114 -0.36 -6.01 -4.30
CA ASN A 114 0.91 -6.74 -4.17
C ASN A 114 0.71 -8.20 -3.76
N SER A 115 1.69 -9.02 -4.11
CA SER A 115 1.72 -10.46 -3.85
C SER A 115 1.94 -10.79 -2.36
N SER A 116 2.52 -9.87 -1.58
CA SER A 116 2.74 -10.04 -0.14
C SER A 116 2.86 -8.71 0.60
N ILE A 117 2.69 -8.73 1.92
CA ILE A 117 2.89 -7.55 2.77
C ILE A 117 4.32 -7.00 2.72
N ASN A 118 5.33 -7.87 2.57
CA ASN A 118 6.72 -7.45 2.46
C ASN A 118 6.94 -6.66 1.16
N GLN A 119 6.44 -7.18 0.04
CA GLN A 119 6.54 -6.50 -1.25
C GLN A 119 5.74 -5.20 -1.24
N PHE A 120 4.56 -5.19 -0.63
CA PHE A 120 3.78 -3.97 -0.43
C PHE A 120 4.57 -2.90 0.34
N ALA A 121 5.18 -3.26 1.47
CA ALA A 121 6.00 -2.35 2.26
C ALA A 121 7.23 -1.84 1.49
N GLU A 122 7.85 -2.69 0.68
CA GLU A 122 8.98 -2.33 -0.18
C GLU A 122 8.54 -1.39 -1.32
N CYS A 123 7.34 -1.58 -1.88
CA CYS A 123 6.72 -0.66 -2.83
C CYS A 123 6.41 0.71 -2.21
N LEU A 124 5.93 0.76 -0.96
CA LEU A 124 5.75 2.02 -0.23
C LEU A 124 7.07 2.79 -0.07
N LEU A 125 8.15 2.09 0.28
CA LEU A 125 9.50 2.70 0.35
C LEU A 125 9.95 3.24 -1.00
N ALA A 126 9.69 2.51 -2.09
CA ALA A 126 10.02 2.98 -3.43
C ALA A 126 9.23 4.24 -3.80
N TYR A 127 7.97 4.32 -3.39
CA TYR A 127 7.10 5.47 -3.66
C TYR A 127 7.55 6.73 -2.89
N VAL A 128 7.80 6.64 -1.58
CA VAL A 128 8.31 7.81 -0.82
C VAL A 128 9.67 8.27 -1.34
N LYS A 129 10.52 7.33 -1.77
CA LYS A 129 11.81 7.66 -2.40
C LYS A 129 11.66 8.31 -3.78
N MET A 130 10.59 8.01 -4.50
CA MET A 130 10.25 8.70 -5.75
C MET A 130 9.92 10.17 -5.47
N ILE A 131 9.15 10.44 -4.41
CA ILE A 131 8.83 11.80 -3.97
C ILE A 131 10.11 12.56 -3.60
N ASP A 132 11.01 11.96 -2.82
CA ASP A 132 12.30 12.57 -2.48
C ASP A 132 13.10 12.94 -3.73
N LYS A 133 13.16 12.04 -4.73
CA LYS A 133 13.84 12.29 -6.00
C LYS A 133 13.20 13.41 -6.81
N ALA A 134 11.88 13.52 -6.80
CA ALA A 134 11.18 14.62 -7.46
C ALA A 134 11.54 15.95 -6.78
N ILE A 135 11.52 15.98 -5.45
CA ILE A 135 11.87 17.17 -4.65
C ILE A 135 13.31 17.61 -4.87
N GLU A 136 14.26 16.66 -4.88
CA GLU A 136 15.68 16.94 -5.13
C GLU A 136 15.94 17.59 -6.49
N LEU A 137 15.13 17.26 -7.51
CA LEU A 137 15.33 17.73 -8.88
C LEU A 137 14.55 19.02 -9.19
N ASN A 138 13.31 19.10 -8.72
CA ASN A 138 12.35 20.12 -9.14
C ASN A 138 11.84 21.01 -7.98
N GLY A 139 12.29 20.78 -6.74
CA GLY A 139 11.95 21.60 -5.57
C GLY A 139 10.86 21.02 -4.69
N GLU A 140 10.62 21.63 -3.52
CA GLU A 140 9.76 21.10 -2.45
C GLU A 140 8.33 20.78 -2.89
N ASP A 141 7.77 21.57 -3.82
CA ASP A 141 6.40 21.41 -4.30
C ASP A 141 6.28 20.43 -5.49
N ALA A 142 7.39 19.81 -5.96
CA ALA A 142 7.42 19.00 -7.17
C ALA A 142 6.38 17.88 -7.22
N PHE A 143 6.09 17.24 -6.08
CA PHE A 143 5.07 16.20 -6.02
C PHE A 143 3.64 16.78 -6.06
N ILE A 144 3.41 17.91 -5.38
CA ILE A 144 2.11 18.58 -5.29
C ILE A 144 1.74 19.21 -6.65
N ASP A 145 2.71 19.80 -7.32
CA ASP A 145 2.56 20.43 -8.63
C ASP A 145 2.58 19.42 -9.78
N HIS A 146 2.69 18.12 -9.48
CA HIS A 146 2.88 17.04 -10.46
C HIS A 146 4.08 17.25 -11.41
N ASP A 147 5.09 17.98 -10.96
CA ASP A 147 6.34 18.20 -11.67
C ASP A 147 7.35 17.10 -11.33
N ILE A 148 7.01 15.85 -11.67
CA ILE A 148 7.86 14.69 -11.44
C ILE A 148 8.57 14.33 -12.75
N PRO A 149 9.92 14.34 -12.83
CA PRO A 149 10.64 14.03 -14.05
C PRO A 149 10.30 12.63 -14.60
N GLU A 150 10.18 12.50 -15.92
CA GLU A 150 9.86 11.20 -16.57
C GLU A 150 10.90 10.11 -16.25
N SER A 151 12.15 10.49 -16.05
CA SER A 151 13.22 9.59 -15.60
C SER A 151 12.97 9.04 -14.18
N VAL A 152 12.36 9.84 -13.30
CA VAL A 152 11.98 9.45 -11.93
C VAL A 152 10.76 8.54 -11.95
N ILE A 153 9.76 8.83 -12.79
CA ILE A 153 8.59 7.95 -12.99
C ILE A 153 9.03 6.60 -13.58
N SER A 154 9.89 6.61 -14.60
CA SER A 154 10.45 5.39 -15.20
C SER A 154 11.24 4.58 -14.18
N TRP A 155 12.03 5.26 -13.33
CA TRP A 155 12.75 4.61 -12.23
C TRP A 155 11.78 3.95 -11.23
N LEU A 156 10.69 4.62 -10.86
CA LEU A 156 9.68 4.05 -9.96
C LEU A 156 9.06 2.80 -10.59
N LYS A 157 8.62 2.88 -11.86
CA LYS A 157 8.01 1.75 -12.57
C LYS A 157 8.89 0.51 -12.61
N GLU A 158 10.17 0.66 -12.96
CA GLU A 158 11.12 -0.46 -12.99
C GLU A 158 11.44 -0.97 -11.57
N THR A 159 11.50 -0.07 -10.58
CA THR A 159 11.72 -0.46 -9.19
C THR A 159 10.57 -1.30 -8.66
N LEU A 160 9.33 -0.87 -8.84
CA LEU A 160 8.15 -1.61 -8.41
C LEU A 160 8.05 -2.97 -9.12
N ARG A 161 8.32 -3.03 -10.43
CA ARG A 161 8.39 -4.30 -11.19
C ARG A 161 9.42 -5.26 -10.61
N SER A 162 10.58 -4.75 -10.17
CA SER A 162 11.64 -5.58 -9.60
C SER A 162 11.29 -6.13 -8.21
N ILE A 163 10.46 -5.41 -7.45
CA ILE A 163 9.95 -5.81 -6.13
C ILE A 163 8.86 -6.87 -6.32
N ASP A 164 7.92 -6.62 -7.23
CA ASP A 164 6.76 -7.46 -7.48
C ASP A 164 6.27 -7.28 -8.92
N ALA A 165 6.63 -8.21 -9.81
CA ALA A 165 6.33 -8.06 -11.23
C ALA A 165 4.83 -7.95 -11.52
N THR A 166 4.00 -8.65 -10.73
CA THR A 166 2.53 -8.68 -10.88
C THR A 166 1.89 -7.35 -10.49
N CYS A 167 2.56 -6.51 -9.71
CA CYS A 167 2.00 -5.24 -9.26
C CYS A 167 1.92 -4.17 -10.38
N ILE A 168 2.60 -4.42 -11.51
CA ILE A 168 2.63 -3.56 -12.70
C ILE A 168 1.94 -4.23 -13.90
N GLU A 169 1.20 -5.32 -13.67
CA GLU A 169 0.34 -5.91 -14.69
C GLU A 169 -0.89 -5.01 -14.95
N GLU A 170 -1.58 -5.24 -16.07
CA GLU A 170 -2.76 -4.46 -16.46
C GLU A 170 -3.81 -4.43 -15.34
N GLU A 171 -4.45 -3.27 -15.14
CA GLU A 171 -5.46 -3.04 -14.11
C GLU A 171 -4.96 -3.14 -12.65
N GLY A 172 -3.64 -3.21 -12.43
CA GLY A 172 -3.04 -3.18 -11.09
C GLY A 172 -3.03 -1.78 -10.46
N PHE A 173 -3.16 -1.72 -9.14
CA PHE A 173 -3.19 -0.46 -8.37
C PHE A 173 -2.00 0.44 -8.70
N TRP A 174 -0.78 -0.09 -8.65
CA TRP A 174 0.43 0.70 -8.88
C TRP A 174 0.57 1.19 -10.32
N LEU A 175 0.06 0.44 -11.30
CA LEU A 175 0.08 0.88 -12.69
C LEU A 175 -0.83 2.10 -12.87
N THR A 176 -2.05 2.05 -12.34
CA THR A 176 -2.96 3.21 -12.32
C THR A 176 -2.35 4.40 -11.61
N GLU A 177 -1.67 4.20 -10.48
CA GLU A 177 -0.98 5.29 -9.78
C GLU A 177 0.14 5.90 -10.62
N ILE A 178 0.94 5.10 -11.33
CA ILE A 178 1.97 5.60 -12.25
C ILE A 178 1.35 6.39 -13.41
N GLU A 179 0.22 5.92 -13.95
CA GLU A 179 -0.51 6.61 -15.02
C GLU A 179 -1.06 7.96 -14.54
N ASN A 180 -1.62 8.02 -13.33
CA ASN A 180 -2.06 9.26 -12.70
C ASN A 180 -0.93 10.28 -12.56
N LEU A 181 0.30 9.85 -12.24
CA LEU A 181 1.48 10.72 -12.21
C LEU A 181 1.87 11.26 -13.60
N CYS A 182 1.52 10.56 -14.67
CA CYS A 182 1.76 10.99 -16.05
C CYS A 182 0.66 11.91 -16.58
N GLU A 183 -0.60 11.60 -16.28
CA GLU A 183 -1.80 12.26 -16.84
C GLU A 183 -2.04 13.67 -16.31
N SER A 184 -1.65 13.95 -15.06
CA SER A 184 -1.79 15.29 -14.45
C SER A 184 -1.00 16.39 -15.18
N ARG A 185 -0.14 16.04 -16.15
CA ARG A 185 0.52 16.97 -17.08
C ARG A 185 -0.41 17.54 -18.16
N GLY A 186 -1.59 16.97 -18.38
CA GLY A 186 -2.46 17.26 -19.52
C GLY A 186 -3.48 18.41 -19.35
N HIS A 187 -3.57 19.05 -18.17
CA HIS A 187 -4.61 20.06 -17.89
C HIS A 187 -4.16 21.53 -17.87
N PHE A 188 -2.95 21.81 -18.34
CA PHE A 188 -2.52 23.18 -18.63
C PHE A 188 -2.15 23.35 -20.11
N ILE A 189 -3.17 23.43 -20.98
CA ILE A 189 -3.05 24.00 -22.34
C ILE A 189 -4.21 24.96 -22.58
#